data_AF-A0A6M0C1M6-F1
#
_entry.id   AF-A0A6M0C1M6-F1
#
_cell.length_a   1.000
_cell.length_b   1.000
_cell.length_c   1.000
_cell.angle_alpha   90.00
_cell.angle_beta   90.00
_cell.angle_gamma   90.00
#
_symmetry.space_group_name_H-M   'P 1'
#
loop_
_entity.id
_entity.type
_entity.pdbx_description
1 polymer ?
#
loop_
_entity_poly.entity_id
_entity_poly.type
_entity_poly.pdbx_seq_one_letter_code
_entity_poly.pdbx_strand_id
1 'polypeptide(L)'
;RGIIQIHAPDLIHAVPGPRLRRQVWLRTTSGQRLAYAASWWEASHVDEYLQNRSLPIWASLARLRTELYRDVQGIYYGHSRELELAFGELGPFWGRHYLFWHHGQPLTLIYEVFSPYLKKYLGQTNVTDTDFQK
;
A
#
# COMPACT_ATOMS: atom_id res chain seq x y z
N ARG A 1 13.33 13.92 10.16
CA ARG A 1 12.32 12.85 10.37
C ARG A 1 11.56 12.67 9.06
N GLY A 2 11.51 11.46 8.51
CA GLY A 2 10.72 11.20 7.29
C GLY A 2 9.23 11.45 7.54
N ILE A 3 8.53 12.02 6.55
CA ILE A 3 7.08 12.19 6.59
C ILE A 3 6.47 11.15 5.66
N ILE A 4 5.52 10.38 6.17
CA ILE A 4 4.72 9.45 5.37
C ILE A 4 3.48 10.19 4.87
N GLN A 5 3.27 10.16 3.55
CA GLN A 5 2.16 10.83 2.89
C GLN A 5 1.13 9.81 2.41
N ILE A 6 -0.16 10.11 2.58
CA ILE A 6 -1.25 9.22 2.17
C ILE A 6 -1.76 9.49 0.74
N HIS A 7 -1.15 10.43 0.01
CA HIS A 7 -1.44 10.67 -1.39
C HIS A 7 -0.62 9.77 -2.31
N ALA A 8 -0.95 9.77 -3.60
CA ALA A 8 -0.18 9.00 -4.56
C ALA A 8 1.23 9.60 -4.68
N PRO A 9 2.29 8.76 -4.78
CA PRO A 9 3.59 9.23 -5.23
C PRO A 9 3.54 9.57 -6.73
N ASP A 10 4.54 10.32 -7.21
CA ASP A 10 4.64 10.76 -8.62
C ASP A 10 4.59 9.60 -9.61
N LEU A 11 4.99 8.39 -9.18
CA LEU A 11 4.91 7.18 -9.99
C LEU A 11 3.47 6.84 -10.46
N ILE A 12 2.44 7.47 -9.89
CA ILE A 12 1.07 7.37 -10.39
C ILE A 12 0.95 7.74 -11.87
N HIS A 13 1.84 8.61 -12.38
CA HIS A 13 1.87 8.99 -13.78
C HIS A 13 2.19 7.82 -14.73
N ALA A 14 2.82 6.74 -14.23
CA ALA A 14 3.03 5.52 -14.99
C ALA A 14 1.72 4.77 -15.29
N VAL A 15 0.73 4.86 -14.40
CA VAL A 15 -0.59 4.22 -14.62
C VAL A 15 -1.41 5.12 -15.55
N PRO A 16 -2.03 4.62 -16.63
CA PRO A 16 -2.85 5.45 -17.51
C PRO A 16 -4.07 6.08 -16.81
N GLY A 17 -4.52 7.22 -17.32
CA GLY A 17 -5.72 7.92 -16.85
C GLY A 17 -6.94 7.68 -17.75
N PRO A 18 -8.18 7.92 -17.26
CA PRO A 18 -8.53 8.37 -15.91
C PRO A 18 -8.34 7.28 -14.85
N ARG A 19 -8.04 7.68 -13.60
CA ARG A 19 -7.66 6.74 -12.53
C ARG A 19 -8.70 6.63 -11.44
N LEU A 20 -9.03 5.41 -11.04
CA LEU A 20 -9.82 5.12 -9.86
C LEU A 20 -8.90 4.91 -8.65
N ARG A 21 -9.18 5.61 -7.55
CA ARG A 21 -8.50 5.39 -6.26
C ARG A 21 -9.34 4.49 -5.37
N ARG A 22 -8.75 3.39 -4.88
CA ARG A 22 -9.34 2.52 -3.84
C ARG A 22 -8.50 2.59 -2.58
N GLN A 23 -9.14 2.81 -1.44
CA GLN A 23 -8.50 2.84 -0.11
C GLN A 23 -9.10 1.76 0.77
N VAL A 24 -8.26 1.01 1.46
CA VAL A 24 -8.69 -0.07 2.36
C VAL A 24 -7.86 -0.10 3.64
N TRP A 25 -8.48 -0.65 4.69
CA TRP A 25 -7.81 -1.03 5.92
C TRP A 25 -7.72 -2.55 5.97
N LEU A 26 -6.51 -3.08 6.11
CA LEU A 26 -6.31 -4.48 6.47
C LEU A 26 -6.50 -4.63 7.97
N ARG A 27 -7.40 -5.53 8.37
CA ARG A 27 -7.80 -5.70 9.76
C ARG A 27 -7.83 -7.18 10.16
N THR A 28 -7.60 -7.44 11.44
CA THR A 28 -7.95 -8.73 12.04
C THR A 28 -9.46 -8.91 12.10
N THR A 29 -9.93 -10.13 12.37
CA THR A 29 -11.35 -10.41 12.65
C THR A 29 -11.88 -9.61 13.83
N SER A 30 -11.03 -9.28 14.81
CA SER A 30 -11.39 -8.40 15.95
C SER A 30 -11.45 -6.90 15.60
N GLY A 31 -11.13 -6.52 14.36
CA GLY A 31 -11.18 -5.13 13.89
C GLY A 31 -9.88 -4.34 14.06
N GLN A 32 -8.82 -4.94 14.62
CA GLN A 32 -7.51 -4.29 14.78
C GLN A 32 -6.94 -3.94 13.41
N ARG A 33 -6.58 -2.68 13.18
CA ARG A 33 -5.96 -2.22 11.93
C ARG A 33 -4.49 -2.59 11.92
N LEU A 34 -4.08 -3.32 10.89
CA LEU A 34 -2.72 -3.80 10.70
C LEU A 34 -2.00 -3.05 9.58
N ALA A 35 -2.73 -2.61 8.57
CA ALA A 35 -2.17 -1.79 7.49
C ALA A 35 -3.23 -0.92 6.82
N TYR A 36 -2.77 0.18 6.26
CA TYR A 36 -3.47 1.03 5.32
C TYR A 36 -2.96 0.70 3.92
N ALA A 37 -3.85 0.62 2.93
CA ALA A 37 -3.44 0.54 1.55
C ALA A 37 -4.28 1.46 0.67
N ALA A 38 -3.61 2.16 -0.24
CA ALA A 38 -4.21 2.86 -1.36
C ALA A 38 -3.75 2.22 -2.66
N SER A 39 -4.63 2.19 -3.65
CA SER A 39 -4.29 1.71 -4.99
C SER A 39 -4.94 2.61 -6.04
N TRP A 40 -4.25 2.78 -7.15
CA TRP A 40 -4.70 3.57 -8.29
C TRP A 40 -4.70 2.71 -9.55
N TRP A 41 -5.83 2.70 -10.23
CA TRP A 41 -6.13 1.82 -11.37
C TRP A 41 -6.58 2.65 -12.54
N GLU A 42 -6.24 2.25 -13.75
CA GLU A 42 -6.89 2.79 -14.94
C GLU A 42 -8.39 2.40 -14.94
N ALA A 43 -9.27 3.38 -15.10
CA ALA A 43 -10.71 3.18 -14.93
C ALA A 43 -11.34 2.27 -16.00
N SER A 44 -10.78 2.21 -17.20
CA SER A 44 -11.24 1.34 -18.30
C SER A 44 -11.10 -0.15 -17.99
N HIS A 45 -10.07 -0.52 -17.22
CA HIS A 45 -9.75 -1.92 -16.92
C HIS A 45 -10.08 -2.33 -15.47
N VAL A 46 -10.44 -1.38 -14.60
CA VAL A 46 -10.60 -1.65 -13.16
C VAL A 46 -11.66 -2.71 -12.86
N ASP A 47 -12.76 -2.74 -13.60
CA ASP A 47 -13.86 -3.66 -13.33
C ASP A 47 -13.54 -5.11 -13.76
N GLU A 48 -12.60 -5.30 -14.69
CA GLU A 48 -12.08 -6.62 -15.04
C GLU A 48 -11.32 -7.24 -13.85
N TYR A 49 -10.49 -6.45 -13.18
CA TYR A 49 -9.62 -6.91 -12.08
C TYR A 49 -10.27 -6.83 -10.69
N LEU A 50 -11.21 -5.90 -10.48
CA LEU A 50 -11.84 -5.65 -9.18
C LEU A 50 -13.34 -5.97 -9.17
N GLN A 51 -13.76 -7.02 -9.89
CA GLN A 51 -15.15 -7.50 -9.90
C GLN A 51 -15.73 -7.66 -8.49
N ASN A 52 -14.94 -8.20 -7.56
CA ASN A 52 -15.28 -8.22 -6.14
C ASN A 52 -14.29 -7.34 -5.36
N ARG A 53 -14.71 -6.11 -5.09
CA ARG A 53 -13.92 -5.09 -4.37
C ARG A 53 -13.71 -5.44 -2.89
N SER A 54 -14.37 -6.46 -2.36
CA SER A 54 -14.17 -6.97 -1.00
C SER A 54 -13.01 -7.98 -0.93
N LEU A 55 -12.56 -8.53 -2.05
CA LEU A 55 -11.43 -9.45 -2.08
C LEU A 55 -10.08 -8.71 -1.97
N PRO A 56 -9.04 -9.37 -1.43
CA PRO A 56 -7.67 -8.91 -1.57
C PRO A 56 -7.31 -8.78 -3.05
N ILE A 57 -6.56 -7.73 -3.41
CA ILE A 57 -6.17 -7.46 -4.80
C ILE A 57 -5.51 -8.69 -5.44
N TRP A 58 -4.59 -9.34 -4.71
CA TRP A 58 -3.91 -10.54 -5.17
C TRP A 58 -4.85 -11.71 -5.46
N ALA A 59 -5.94 -11.87 -4.69
CA ALA A 59 -6.88 -12.97 -4.91
C ALA A 59 -7.70 -12.77 -6.19
N SER A 60 -8.10 -11.53 -6.49
CA SER A 60 -8.78 -11.20 -7.75
C SER A 60 -7.84 -11.37 -8.94
N LEU A 61 -6.60 -10.91 -8.78
CA LEU A 61 -5.55 -10.96 -9.79
C LEU A 61 -5.09 -12.40 -10.11
N ALA A 62 -4.81 -13.23 -9.09
CA ALA A 62 -4.37 -14.61 -9.29
C ALA A 62 -5.43 -15.50 -9.98
N ARG A 63 -6.73 -15.22 -9.77
CA ARG A 63 -7.83 -15.92 -10.46
C ARG A 63 -7.80 -15.72 -11.97
N LEU A 64 -7.29 -14.58 -12.44
CA LEU A 64 -7.21 -14.26 -13.86
C LEU A 64 -5.97 -14.88 -14.53
N ARG A 65 -5.16 -15.67 -13.79
CA ARG A 65 -3.90 -16.30 -14.27
C ARG A 65 -2.96 -15.32 -14.96
N THR A 66 -3.05 -14.05 -14.59
CA THR A 66 -2.22 -13.01 -15.18
C THR A 66 -0.81 -13.16 -14.64
N GLU A 67 0.18 -13.20 -15.54
CA GLU A 67 1.56 -12.99 -15.15
C GLU A 67 1.65 -11.59 -14.54
N LEU A 68 1.92 -11.57 -13.24
CA LEU A 68 1.94 -10.34 -12.44
C LEU A 68 3.31 -10.20 -11.84
N TYR A 69 4.03 -9.22 -12.37
CA TYR A 69 5.29 -8.82 -11.82
C TYR A 69 5.07 -7.68 -10.84
N ARG A 70 5.59 -7.86 -9.62
CA ARG A 70 5.59 -6.82 -8.58
C ARG A 70 6.91 -6.10 -8.60
N ASP A 71 6.86 -4.80 -8.81
CA ASP A 71 8.03 -3.95 -8.92
C ASP A 71 8.04 -2.93 -7.78
N VAL A 72 8.86 -3.15 -6.75
CA VAL A 72 8.93 -2.29 -5.56
C VAL A 72 9.80 -1.08 -5.86
N GLN A 73 9.18 0.09 -5.79
CA GLN A 73 9.74 1.34 -6.31
C GLN A 73 10.11 2.32 -5.20
N GLY A 74 9.59 2.13 -3.98
CA GLY A 74 10.04 2.87 -2.82
C GLY A 74 9.66 2.23 -1.51
N ILE A 75 10.50 2.48 -0.51
CA ILE A 75 10.31 2.12 0.89
C ILE A 75 10.42 3.40 1.70
N TYR A 76 9.54 3.54 2.68
CA TYR A 76 9.42 4.72 3.52
C TYR A 76 9.55 4.35 4.98
N TYR A 77 10.20 5.23 5.73
CA TYR A 77 10.20 5.20 7.19
C TYR A 77 9.94 6.60 7.70
N GLY A 78 8.87 6.77 8.48
CA GLY A 78 8.49 8.11 8.90
C GLY A 78 7.22 8.18 9.71
N HIS A 79 6.77 9.39 9.95
CA HIS A 79 5.63 9.69 10.81
C HIS A 79 4.49 10.32 10.00
N SER A 80 3.25 10.12 10.45
CA SER A 80 2.04 10.75 9.90
C SER A 80 0.99 10.81 10.99
N ARG A 81 0.56 12.04 11.32
CA ARG A 81 -0.44 12.27 12.36
C ARG A 81 -1.79 11.62 12.02
N GLU A 82 -2.16 11.65 10.76
CA GLU A 82 -3.39 11.04 10.24
C GLU A 82 -3.37 9.53 10.46
N LEU A 83 -2.23 8.89 10.20
CA LEU A 83 -2.07 7.45 10.39
C LEU A 83 -1.93 7.08 11.87
N GLU A 84 -1.31 7.91 12.71
CA GLU A 84 -1.29 7.70 14.16
C GLU A 84 -2.71 7.65 14.74
N LEU A 85 -3.54 8.64 14.38
CA LEU A 85 -4.94 8.68 14.78
C LEU A 85 -5.73 7.49 14.21
N ALA A 86 -5.46 7.11 12.97
CA ALA A 86 -6.19 6.03 12.32
C ALA A 86 -5.79 4.64 12.83
N PHE A 87 -4.53 4.41 13.17
CA PHE A 87 -4.07 3.14 13.73
C PHE A 87 -4.28 3.05 15.25
N GLY A 88 -4.35 4.19 15.94
CA GLY A 88 -4.31 4.25 17.40
C GLY A 88 -2.93 3.92 17.96
N GLU A 89 -1.87 4.07 17.14
CA GLU A 89 -0.49 3.70 17.45
C GLU A 89 0.42 4.83 17.01
N LEU A 90 1.38 5.21 17.85
CA LEU A 90 2.38 6.21 17.48
C LEU A 90 3.38 5.62 16.48
N GLY A 91 3.83 6.45 15.54
CA GLY A 91 4.88 6.09 14.60
C GLY A 91 6.23 5.79 15.28
N PRO A 92 7.27 5.52 14.50
CA PRO A 92 7.31 5.60 13.04
C PRO A 92 6.60 4.42 12.37
N PHE A 93 6.13 4.65 11.16
CA PHE A 93 5.55 3.65 10.28
C PHE A 93 6.54 3.25 9.19
N TRP A 94 6.42 2.00 8.78
CA TRP A 94 6.98 1.54 7.52
C TRP A 94 5.93 1.70 6.44
N GLY A 95 6.35 2.24 5.30
CA GLY A 95 5.53 2.29 4.10
C GLY A 95 6.28 1.74 2.90
N ARG A 96 5.56 1.39 1.85
CA ARG A 96 6.15 1.07 0.55
C ARG A 96 5.19 1.39 -0.56
N HIS A 97 5.73 1.55 -1.76
CA HIS A 97 4.93 1.57 -2.97
C HIS A 97 5.54 0.74 -4.06
N TYR A 98 4.68 0.23 -4.94
CA TYR A 98 5.08 -0.65 -6.02
C TYR A 98 4.08 -0.60 -7.17
N LEU A 99 4.57 -0.90 -8.37
CA LEU A 99 3.73 -1.15 -9.54
C LEU A 99 3.47 -2.64 -9.66
N PHE A 100 2.24 -2.98 -10.02
CA PHE A 100 1.97 -4.25 -10.67
C PHE A 100 2.02 -4.07 -12.17
N TRP A 101 2.69 -5.00 -12.84
CA TRP A 101 2.80 -5.05 -14.28
C TRP A 101 2.01 -6.23 -14.82
N HIS A 102 1.35 -6.02 -15.95
CA HIS A 102 0.66 -7.04 -16.70
C HIS A 102 0.88 -6.80 -18.21
N HIS A 103 1.30 -7.84 -18.94
CA HIS A 103 1.67 -7.74 -20.36
C HIS A 103 2.63 -6.57 -20.69
N GLY A 104 3.62 -6.35 -19.81
CA GLY A 104 4.62 -5.28 -19.99
C GLY A 104 4.10 -3.86 -19.76
N GLN A 105 2.86 -3.71 -19.30
CA GLN A 105 2.25 -2.42 -18.98
C GLN A 105 1.98 -2.29 -17.46
N PRO A 106 2.15 -1.09 -16.88
CA PRO A 106 1.85 -0.85 -15.48
C PRO A 106 0.33 -0.85 -15.27
N LEU A 107 -0.17 -1.87 -14.58
CA LEU A 107 -1.58 -2.11 -14.33
C LEU A 107 -2.12 -1.23 -13.19
N THR A 108 -1.40 -1.22 -12.06
CA THR A 108 -1.81 -0.45 -10.88
C THR A 108 -0.61 -0.06 -10.04
N LEU A 109 -0.73 1.11 -9.40
CA LEU A 109 0.17 1.54 -8.34
C LEU A 109 -0.48 1.23 -6.99
N ILE A 110 0.27 0.60 -6.10
CA ILE A 110 -0.16 0.31 -4.74
C ILE A 110 0.78 0.98 -3.75
N TYR A 111 0.20 1.64 -2.76
CA TYR A 111 0.88 2.26 -1.63
C TYR A 111 0.37 1.63 -0.33
N GLU A 112 1.28 1.13 0.50
CA GLU A 112 0.97 0.43 1.75
C GLU A 112 1.70 1.10 2.91
N VAL A 113 1.02 1.23 4.05
CA VAL A 113 1.62 1.65 5.32
C VAL A 113 1.22 0.69 6.41
N PHE A 114 2.18 0.29 7.23
CA PHE A 114 2.04 -0.78 8.23
C PHE A 114 1.92 -0.21 9.64
N SER A 115 0.95 -0.72 10.40
CA SER A 115 0.73 -0.35 11.79
C SER A 115 1.88 -0.85 12.69
N PRO A 116 2.38 -0.02 13.63
CA PRO A 116 3.34 -0.45 14.65
C PRO A 116 2.83 -1.61 15.51
N TYR A 117 1.52 -1.82 15.59
CA TYR A 117 0.90 -2.97 16.25
C TYR A 117 1.46 -4.31 15.73
N LEU A 118 1.90 -4.38 14.46
CA LEU A 118 2.49 -5.59 13.87
C LEU A 118 3.75 -6.07 14.59
N LYS A 119 4.44 -5.23 15.35
CA LYS A 119 5.61 -5.63 16.18
C LYS A 119 5.26 -6.75 17.16
N LYS A 120 3.99 -6.84 17.58
CA LYS A 120 3.50 -7.93 18.43
C LYS A 120 3.63 -9.32 17.78
N TYR A 121 3.59 -9.38 16.45
CA TYR A 121 3.65 -10.62 15.68
C TYR A 121 4.99 -10.83 14.99
N LEU A 122 5.62 -9.76 14.51
CA LEU A 122 6.85 -9.81 13.71
C LEU A 122 8.13 -9.57 14.51
N GLY A 123 8.00 -9.20 15.79
CA GLY A 123 9.11 -8.80 16.65
C GLY A 123 9.41 -7.30 16.58
N GLN A 124 10.30 -6.84 17.45
CA GLN A 124 10.75 -5.45 17.47
C GLN A 124 11.72 -5.17 16.32
N THR A 125 11.63 -3.97 15.76
CA THR A 125 12.60 -3.47 14.79
C THR A 125 13.71 -2.72 15.52
N ASN A 126 14.97 -3.12 15.32
CA ASN A 126 16.14 -2.44 15.89
C ASN A 126 16.53 -1.18 15.09
N VAL A 127 15.53 -0.44 14.61
CA VAL A 127 15.73 0.70 13.73
C VAL A 127 15.22 1.95 14.42
N THR A 128 16.03 2.99 14.41
CA THR A 128 15.79 4.26 15.11
C THR A 128 15.57 5.39 14.11
N ASP A 129 14.93 6.47 14.56
CA ASP A 129 14.70 7.66 13.71
C ASP A 129 16.00 8.28 13.19
N THR A 130 17.14 8.03 13.85
CA THR A 130 18.47 8.49 13.45
C THR A 130 19.04 7.72 12.26
N ASP A 131 18.60 6.49 12.01
CA ASP A 131 19.13 5.65 10.91
C ASP A 131 18.72 6.16 9.52
N PHE A 132 17.72 7.05 9.46
CA PHE A 132 17.20 7.64 8.21
C PHE A 132 17.33 9.16 8.17
N GLN A 133 18.21 9.74 8.98
CA GLN A 133 18.63 11.14 8.85
C GLN A 133 19.87 11.18 7.95
N LYS A 134 19.66 11.21 6.64
CA LYS A 134 20.66 11.66 5.66
C LYS A 134 20.12 12.88 4.94
#